data_AF-A0A914YBM0-F1
#
_entry.id   AF-A0A914YBM0-F1
#
_cell.length_a   1.000
_cell.length_b   1.000
_cell.length_c   1.000
_cell.angle_alpha   90.00
_cell.angle_beta   90.00
_cell.angle_gamma   90.00
#
_symmetry.space_group_name_H-M   'P 1'
#
loop_
_entity.id
_entity.type
_entity.pdbx_description
1 polymer ?
#
loop_
_entity_poly.entity_id
_entity_poly.type
_entity_poly.pdbx_seq_one_letter_code
_entity_poly.pdbx_strand_id
1 'polypeptide(L)'
;MDIFGLPNPIYINLIREPLERLLSHYYFLRYGDNYRVGLKRSKAGHNETFDECIEMGGKDCDMKQMWIQIPYFCGTAAFCSEPGNEMALKQAKWNLVNRYLVVGLNERMEDLIAVLEKLLPNFFKGAFGHFKSLSGSFYKCFFPAGIE
;
A
#
# COMPACT_ATOMS: atom_id res chain seq x y z
N MET A 1 27.59 -3.37 0.08
CA MET A 1 27.85 -2.69 1.36
C MET A 1 27.34 -1.28 1.24
N ASP A 2 26.76 -0.74 2.29
CA ASP A 2 26.29 0.64 2.37
C ASP A 2 27.46 1.61 2.70
N ILE A 3 27.13 2.89 2.86
CA ILE A 3 28.09 3.97 3.17
C ILE A 3 28.74 3.78 4.56
N PHE A 4 28.15 2.94 5.42
CA PHE A 4 28.65 2.62 6.75
C PHE A 4 29.37 1.26 6.81
N GLY A 5 29.60 0.61 5.66
CA GLY A 5 30.25 -0.71 5.59
C GLY A 5 29.36 -1.88 6.02
N LEU A 6 28.07 -1.63 6.27
CA LEU A 6 27.10 -2.66 6.63
C LEU A 6 26.54 -3.33 5.36
N PRO A 7 26.06 -4.58 5.47
CA PRO A 7 25.30 -5.19 4.39
C PRO A 7 24.03 -4.36 4.15
N ASN A 8 23.71 -4.11 2.87
CA ASN A 8 22.47 -3.42 2.53
C ASN A 8 21.28 -4.24 3.07
N PRO A 9 20.29 -3.60 3.70
CA PRO A 9 19.11 -4.29 4.17
C PRO A 9 18.31 -4.84 2.98
N ILE A 10 17.52 -5.87 3.26
CA ILE A 10 16.61 -6.47 2.28
C ILE A 10 15.33 -5.66 2.25
N TYR A 11 15.02 -5.06 1.10
CA TYR A 11 13.78 -4.34 0.88
C TYR A 11 12.74 -5.25 0.23
N ILE A 12 11.55 -5.29 0.82
CA ILE A 12 10.35 -5.92 0.25
C ILE A 12 9.20 -4.90 0.32
N ASN A 13 8.24 -5.00 -0.58
CA ASN A 13 7.05 -4.15 -0.52
C ASN A 13 5.82 -4.82 -1.14
N LEU A 14 4.65 -4.25 -0.89
CA LEU A 14 3.37 -4.63 -1.49
C LEU A 14 2.71 -3.37 -2.02
N ILE A 15 2.34 -3.37 -3.30
CA ILE A 15 1.63 -2.26 -3.94
C ILE A 15 0.23 -2.67 -4.36
N ARG A 16 -0.64 -1.67 -4.54
CA ARG A 16 -2.04 -1.86 -4.97
C ARG A 16 -2.32 -0.97 -6.17
N GLU A 17 -3.33 -1.30 -6.95
CA GLU A 17 -3.85 -0.39 -7.97
C GLU A 17 -4.11 1.02 -7.36
N PRO A 18 -3.60 2.12 -7.98
CA PRO A 18 -3.63 3.45 -7.39
C PRO A 18 -5.01 4.00 -7.01
N LEU A 19 -6.03 3.77 -7.84
CA LEU A 19 -7.39 4.24 -7.60
C LEU A 19 -8.08 3.43 -6.50
N GLU A 20 -7.98 2.11 -6.53
CA GLU A 20 -8.51 1.25 -5.48
C GLU A 20 -7.90 1.56 -4.11
N ARG A 21 -6.60 1.85 -4.10
CA ARG A 21 -5.90 2.29 -2.88
C ARG A 21 -6.45 3.63 -2.38
N LEU A 22 -6.70 4.58 -3.28
CA LEU A 22 -7.29 5.87 -2.93
C LEU A 22 -8.70 5.70 -2.36
N LEU A 23 -9.55 4.92 -3.03
CA LEU A 23 -10.90 4.57 -2.57
C LEU A 23 -10.89 3.92 -1.19
N SER A 24 -10.02 2.92 -1.00
CA SER A 24 -9.84 2.24 0.29
C SER A 24 -9.44 3.24 1.39
N HIS A 25 -8.52 4.16 1.11
CA HIS A 25 -8.12 5.19 2.06
C HIS A 25 -9.24 6.19 2.37
N TYR A 26 -10.00 6.60 1.36
CA TYR A 26 -11.12 7.52 1.49
C TYR A 26 -12.18 6.99 2.46
N TYR A 27 -12.60 5.74 2.28
CA TYR A 27 -13.60 5.11 3.14
C TYR A 27 -13.04 4.70 4.51
N PHE A 28 -11.75 4.33 4.58
CA PHE A 28 -11.08 4.09 5.85
C PHE A 28 -11.13 5.32 6.77
N LEU A 29 -10.96 6.54 6.25
CA LEU A 29 -11.03 7.76 7.07
C LEU A 29 -12.44 8.08 7.60
N ARG A 30 -13.49 7.55 6.97
CA ARG A 30 -14.90 7.79 7.31
C ARG A 30 -15.47 6.72 8.23
N TYR A 31 -15.22 5.46 7.90
CA TYR A 31 -15.83 4.32 8.58
C TYR A 31 -14.84 3.49 9.41
N GLY A 32 -13.54 3.66 9.20
CA GLY A 32 -12.51 2.91 9.91
C GLY A 32 -12.29 1.50 9.36
N ASP A 33 -11.82 0.62 10.23
CA ASP A 33 -11.48 -0.76 9.93
C ASP A 33 -12.12 -1.71 10.95
N ASN A 34 -12.14 -2.99 10.61
CA ASN A 34 -12.66 -4.05 11.48
C ASN A 34 -11.59 -4.60 12.44
N TYR A 35 -10.38 -4.05 12.45
CA TYR A 35 -9.26 -4.52 13.27
C TYR A 35 -9.19 -3.79 14.62
N ARG A 36 -9.45 -2.48 14.63
CA ARG A 36 -9.47 -1.62 15.82
C ARG A 36 -10.83 -0.94 15.97
N VAL A 37 -11.82 -1.75 16.34
CA VAL A 37 -13.21 -1.31 16.52
C VAL A 37 -13.29 -0.23 17.60
N GLY A 38 -14.00 0.87 17.31
CA GLY A 38 -14.26 1.98 18.26
C GLY A 38 -13.34 3.20 18.13
N LEU A 39 -12.29 3.14 17.31
CA LEU A 39 -11.47 4.32 17.01
C LEU A 39 -12.16 5.23 15.98
N LYS A 40 -12.62 6.40 16.44
CA LYS A 40 -13.12 7.45 15.53
C LYS A 40 -11.96 7.98 14.69
N ARG A 41 -12.10 7.89 13.38
CA ARG A 41 -11.15 8.41 12.40
C ARG A 41 -11.37 9.90 12.15
N SER A 42 -10.39 10.56 11.53
CA SER A 42 -10.36 12.02 11.36
C SER A 42 -11.56 12.60 10.59
N LYS A 43 -12.25 11.77 9.79
CA LYS A 43 -13.46 12.15 9.03
C LYS A 43 -14.69 11.34 9.43
N ALA A 44 -14.70 10.74 10.62
CA ALA A 44 -15.85 9.97 11.09
C ALA A 44 -17.11 10.83 11.16
N GLY A 45 -18.19 10.38 10.53
CA GLY A 45 -19.47 11.10 10.43
C GLY A 45 -19.68 11.90 9.13
N HIS A 46 -18.67 11.98 8.25
CA HIS A 46 -18.84 12.47 6.89
C HIS A 46 -19.26 11.31 5.98
N ASN A 47 -20.56 11.20 5.72
CA ASN A 47 -21.14 10.10 4.93
C ASN A 47 -21.24 10.41 3.42
N GLU A 48 -20.50 11.39 2.93
CA GLU A 48 -20.39 11.64 1.49
C GLU A 48 -19.73 10.44 0.80
N THR A 49 -20.25 10.09 -0.37
CA THR A 49 -19.67 9.06 -1.22
C THR A 49 -18.45 9.60 -1.96
N PHE A 50 -17.61 8.69 -2.48
CA PHE A 50 -16.46 9.10 -3.28
C PHE A 50 -16.88 9.89 -4.53
N ASP A 51 -17.96 9.47 -5.20
CA ASP A 51 -18.46 10.15 -6.40
C ASP A 51 -18.98 11.55 -6.10
N GLU A 52 -19.74 11.72 -5.01
CA GLU A 52 -20.17 13.05 -4.54
C GLU A 52 -18.97 13.96 -4.22
N CYS A 53 -17.93 13.41 -3.59
CA CYS A 53 -16.70 14.16 -3.35
C CYS A 53 -16.07 14.65 -4.65
N ILE A 54 -16.02 13.81 -5.70
CA ILE A 54 -15.46 14.19 -7.01
C ILE A 54 -16.28 15.31 -7.63
N GLU A 55 -17.61 15.20 -7.63
CA GLU A 55 -18.52 16.23 -8.17
C GLU A 55 -18.35 17.58 -7.45
N MET A 56 -18.12 17.55 -6.13
CA MET A 56 -17.88 18.74 -5.33
C MET A 56 -16.43 19.27 -5.39
N GLY A 57 -15.51 18.59 -6.08
CA GLY A 57 -14.10 18.95 -6.13
C GLY A 57 -13.41 18.84 -4.76
N GLY A 58 -13.77 17.83 -3.97
CA GLY A 58 -13.23 17.60 -2.64
C GLY A 58 -11.74 17.21 -2.65
N LYS A 59 -11.01 17.63 -1.61
CA LYS A 59 -9.56 17.38 -1.51
C LYS A 59 -9.20 15.91 -1.27
N ASP A 60 -10.07 15.16 -0.59
CA ASP A 60 -9.82 13.78 -0.18
C ASP A 60 -9.91 12.80 -1.37
N CYS A 61 -10.62 13.18 -2.43
CA CYS A 61 -10.82 12.42 -3.67
C CYS A 61 -10.07 13.01 -4.87
N ASP A 62 -9.25 14.05 -4.67
CA ASP A 62 -8.40 14.62 -5.73
C ASP A 62 -7.49 13.51 -6.30
N MET A 63 -7.47 13.37 -7.63
CA MET A 63 -6.63 12.40 -8.34
C MET A 63 -5.14 12.55 -8.02
N LYS A 64 -4.68 13.74 -7.60
CA LYS A 64 -3.32 13.96 -7.09
C LYS A 64 -3.00 13.11 -5.86
N GLN A 65 -3.99 12.72 -5.06
CA GLN A 65 -3.83 11.81 -3.91
C GLN A 65 -3.41 10.39 -4.33
N MET A 66 -3.48 10.05 -5.62
CA MET A 66 -2.90 8.79 -6.14
C MET A 66 -1.38 8.80 -6.12
N TRP A 67 -0.72 9.98 -6.10
CA TRP A 67 0.73 10.15 -6.12
C TRP A 67 1.39 9.85 -4.77
N ILE A 68 1.26 8.62 -4.30
CA ILE A 68 1.86 8.14 -3.04
C ILE A 68 2.88 7.06 -3.33
N GLN A 69 2.54 6.06 -4.15
CA GLN A 69 3.41 4.91 -4.34
C GLN A 69 4.73 5.29 -5.04
N ILE A 70 4.69 6.18 -6.03
CA ILE A 70 5.90 6.63 -6.75
C ILE A 70 6.91 7.29 -5.81
N PRO A 71 6.55 8.32 -5.00
CA PRO A 71 7.47 8.88 -4.00
C PRO A 71 8.09 7.84 -3.07
N TYR A 72 7.31 6.87 -2.59
CA TYR A 72 7.80 5.82 -1.68
C TYR A 72 8.92 4.98 -2.30
N PHE A 73 8.85 4.66 -3.60
CA PHE A 73 9.93 3.96 -4.31
C PHE A 73 11.03 4.91 -4.80
N CYS A 74 10.71 6.15 -5.13
CA CYS A 74 11.67 7.13 -5.63
C CYS A 74 12.68 7.53 -4.54
N GLY A 75 12.22 7.69 -3.29
CA GLY A 75 13.04 8.05 -2.14
C GLY A 75 12.78 9.47 -1.65
N THR A 76 13.79 10.06 -1.01
CA THR A 76 13.65 11.33 -0.27
C THR A 76 14.12 12.57 -1.04
N ALA A 77 14.48 12.42 -2.32
CA ALA A 77 14.87 13.57 -3.14
C ALA A 77 13.68 14.50 -3.38
N ALA A 78 13.91 15.81 -3.46
CA ALA A 78 12.85 16.81 -3.55
C ALA A 78 11.90 16.56 -4.75
N PHE A 79 12.44 16.20 -5.91
CA PHE A 79 11.66 15.92 -7.11
C PHE A 79 10.76 14.68 -6.98
N CYS A 80 11.03 13.76 -6.03
CA CYS A 80 10.18 12.59 -5.80
C CYS A 80 8.79 12.96 -5.28
N SER A 81 8.69 14.07 -4.55
CA SER A 81 7.45 14.56 -3.95
C SER A 81 6.59 15.38 -4.92
N GLU A 82 7.11 15.71 -6.11
CA GLU A 82 6.38 16.49 -7.12
C GLU A 82 5.41 15.59 -7.91
N PRO A 83 4.09 15.81 -7.82
CA PRO A 83 3.12 15.01 -8.55
C PRO A 83 3.29 15.12 -10.06
N GLY A 84 3.34 13.99 -10.75
CA GLY A 84 3.48 13.94 -12.21
C GLY A 84 4.92 14.12 -12.73
N ASN A 85 5.92 14.20 -11.83
CA ASN A 85 7.31 14.33 -12.24
C ASN A 85 7.83 13.04 -12.92
N GLU A 86 8.26 13.13 -14.18
CA GLU A 86 8.76 11.97 -14.94
C GLU A 86 10.06 11.40 -14.39
N MET A 87 10.94 12.25 -13.85
CA MET A 87 12.18 11.81 -13.23
C MET A 87 11.89 10.97 -11.99
N ALA A 88 10.90 11.37 -11.19
CA ALA A 88 10.45 10.61 -10.03
C ALA A 88 9.97 9.21 -10.43
N LEU A 89 9.17 9.11 -11.50
CA LEU A 89 8.71 7.83 -12.03
C LEU A 89 9.87 6.95 -12.51
N LYS A 90 10.82 7.53 -13.25
CA LYS A 90 12.01 6.81 -13.74
C LYS A 90 12.86 6.29 -12.58
N GLN A 91 13.10 7.13 -11.57
CA GLN A 91 13.86 6.75 -10.39
C GLN A 91 13.15 5.68 -9.56
N ALA A 92 11.83 5.80 -9.37
CA ALA A 92 11.02 4.81 -8.67
C ALA A 92 11.11 3.43 -9.34
N LYS A 93 10.96 3.38 -10.67
CA LYS A 93 11.13 2.14 -11.46
C LYS A 93 12.53 1.56 -11.32
N TRP A 94 13.55 2.41 -11.40
CA TRP A 94 14.93 1.98 -11.24
C TRP A 94 15.19 1.42 -9.84
N ASN A 95 14.71 2.07 -8.78
CA ASN A 95 14.84 1.58 -7.41
C ASN A 95 14.08 0.27 -7.21
N LEU A 96 12.86 0.16 -7.73
CA LEU A 96 12.07 -1.07 -7.67
C LEU A 96 12.84 -2.27 -8.23
N VAL A 97 13.48 -2.12 -9.39
CA VAL A 97 14.23 -3.20 -10.04
C VAL A 97 15.58 -3.48 -9.34
N ASN A 98 16.27 -2.45 -8.88
CA ASN A 98 17.67 -2.58 -8.45
C ASN A 98 17.88 -2.64 -6.93
N ARG A 99 16.87 -2.28 -6.12
CA ARG A 99 17.00 -2.14 -4.66
C ARG A 99 16.04 -3.04 -3.88
N TYR A 100 14.92 -3.43 -4.46
CA TYR A 100 13.95 -4.33 -3.82
C TYR A 100 14.21 -5.77 -4.23
N LEU A 101 14.16 -6.69 -3.25
CA LEU A 101 14.24 -8.12 -3.49
C LEU A 101 12.99 -8.61 -4.22
N VAL A 102 11.81 -8.19 -3.75
CA VAL A 102 10.53 -8.50 -4.36
C VAL A 102 9.50 -7.43 -3.98
N VAL A 103 8.66 -7.06 -4.94
CA VAL A 103 7.50 -6.21 -4.73
C VAL A 103 6.27 -6.97 -5.22
N GLY A 104 5.33 -7.25 -4.33
CA GLY A 104 4.09 -7.95 -4.67
C GLY A 104 2.97 -7.00 -5.03
N LEU A 105 1.89 -7.58 -5.55
CA LEU A 105 0.62 -6.91 -5.79
C LEU A 105 -0.38 -7.34 -4.73
N ASN A 106 -1.19 -6.40 -4.25
CA ASN A 106 -2.19 -6.64 -3.22
C ASN A 106 -3.19 -7.74 -3.62
N GLU A 107 -3.60 -7.74 -4.88
CA GLU A 107 -4.57 -8.67 -5.45
C GLU A 107 -4.00 -10.09 -5.59
N ARG A 108 -2.66 -10.24 -5.47
CA ARG A 108 -1.91 -11.50 -5.56
C ARG A 108 -1.03 -11.73 -4.33
N MET A 109 -1.54 -11.37 -3.15
CA MET A 109 -0.78 -11.50 -1.89
C MET A 109 -0.38 -12.95 -1.57
N GLU A 110 -1.22 -13.93 -1.93
CA GLU A 110 -0.90 -15.36 -1.79
C GLU A 110 0.42 -15.72 -2.50
N ASP A 111 0.59 -15.22 -3.72
CA ASP A 111 1.80 -15.47 -4.53
C ASP A 111 3.03 -14.81 -3.90
N LEU A 112 2.89 -13.58 -3.40
CA LEU A 112 4.00 -12.89 -2.71
C LEU A 112 4.46 -13.70 -1.50
N ILE A 113 3.55 -14.21 -0.68
CA ILE A 113 3.89 -14.98 0.53
C ILE A 113 4.60 -16.29 0.14
N ALA A 114 4.12 -16.97 -0.90
CA ALA A 114 4.80 -18.17 -1.42
C ALA A 114 6.23 -17.88 -1.87
N VAL A 115 6.43 -16.77 -2.59
CA VAL A 115 7.75 -16.32 -3.04
C VAL A 115 8.65 -15.96 -1.86
N LEU A 116 8.14 -15.20 -0.88
CA LEU A 116 8.89 -14.81 0.32
C LEU A 116 9.32 -16.01 1.16
N GLU A 117 8.49 -17.04 1.28
CA GLU A 117 8.85 -18.27 1.97
C GLU A 117 10.03 -19.00 1.31
N LYS A 118 10.16 -18.90 -0.03
CA LYS A 118 11.30 -19.47 -0.77
C LYS A 118 12.54 -18.58 -0.75
N LEU A 119 12.38 -17.26 -0.88
CA LEU A 119 13.49 -16.31 -0.93
C LEU A 119 14.10 -16.05 0.45
N LEU A 120 13.29 -16.05 1.50
CA LEU A 120 13.67 -15.68 2.86
C LEU A 120 13.14 -16.71 3.88
N PRO A 121 13.53 -17.99 3.78
CA PRO A 121 12.98 -19.06 4.62
C PRO A 121 13.26 -18.85 6.12
N ASN A 122 14.36 -18.18 6.48
CA ASN A 122 14.66 -17.88 7.88
C ASN A 122 13.61 -16.98 8.54
N PHE A 123 12.87 -16.19 7.76
CA PHE A 123 11.80 -15.31 8.24
C PHE A 123 10.40 -15.86 7.96
N PHE A 124 10.21 -16.47 6.78
CA PHE A 124 8.87 -16.79 6.25
C PHE A 124 8.56 -18.29 6.16
N LYS A 125 9.37 -19.17 6.75
CA LYS A 125 9.08 -20.62 6.77
C LYS A 125 7.72 -20.90 7.41
N GLY A 126 6.85 -21.58 6.68
CA GLY A 126 5.47 -21.89 7.09
C GLY A 126 4.46 -20.75 6.90
N ALA A 127 4.88 -19.58 6.40
CA ALA A 127 4.01 -18.43 6.24
C ALA A 127 2.89 -18.68 5.23
N PHE A 128 3.17 -19.39 4.13
CA PHE A 128 2.16 -19.68 3.12
C PHE A 128 1.05 -20.59 3.65
N GLY A 129 1.42 -21.63 4.40
CA GLY A 129 0.45 -22.53 5.05
C GLY A 129 -0.42 -21.78 6.06
N HIS A 130 0.19 -20.91 6.87
CA HIS A 130 -0.54 -20.07 7.82
C HIS A 130 -1.46 -19.05 7.11
N PHE A 131 -1.02 -18.46 6.00
CA PHE A 131 -1.85 -17.55 5.24
C PHE A 131 -3.11 -18.22 4.70
N LYS A 132 -2.99 -19.44 4.17
CA LYS A 132 -4.15 -20.21 3.67
C LYS A 132 -5.16 -20.57 4.75
N SER A 133 -4.75 -20.75 6.00
CA SER A 133 -5.68 -21.07 7.09
C SER A 133 -6.51 -19.86 7.56
N LEU A 134 -6.10 -18.63 7.21
CA LEU A 134 -6.77 -17.39 7.63
C LEU A 134 -7.97 -16.97 6.75
N SER A 135 -8.35 -17.78 5.76
CA SER A 135 -9.23 -17.42 4.63
C SER A 135 -10.62 -16.86 4.98
N GLY A 136 -11.08 -16.89 6.23
CA GLY A 136 -12.32 -16.24 6.67
C GLY A 136 -12.18 -14.86 7.33
N SER A 137 -11.01 -14.53 7.92
CA SER A 137 -10.82 -13.30 8.71
C SER A 137 -10.03 -12.22 7.95
N PHE A 138 -9.21 -12.64 6.97
CA PHE A 138 -8.28 -11.75 6.28
C PHE A 138 -8.95 -10.78 5.29
N TYR A 139 -9.97 -11.24 4.54
CA TYR A 139 -10.73 -10.37 3.64
C TYR A 139 -11.42 -9.20 4.37
N LYS A 140 -11.82 -9.40 5.63
CA LYS A 140 -12.46 -8.37 6.46
C LYS A 140 -11.53 -7.26 6.93
N CYS A 141 -10.21 -7.47 6.89
CA CYS A 141 -9.21 -6.45 7.26
C CYS A 141 -8.80 -5.56 6.07
N PHE A 142 -8.92 -6.06 4.84
CA PHE A 142 -8.52 -5.33 3.62
C PHE A 142 -9.60 -4.39 3.09
N PHE A 143 -10.85 -4.62 3.48
CA PHE A 143 -11.96 -3.73 3.17
C PHE A 143 -12.25 -2.84 4.39
N PRO A 144 -12.38 -1.51 4.20
CA PRO A 144 -12.85 -0.63 5.26
C PRO A 144 -14.24 -1.08 5.72
N ALA A 145 -14.53 -0.87 7.00
CA ALA A 145 -15.84 -1.21 7.56
C ALA A 145 -16.93 -0.47 6.76
N GLY A 146 -17.92 -1.16 6.19
CA GLY A 146 -19.02 -0.50 5.47
C GLY A 146 -18.94 -0.49 3.93
N ILE A 147 -17.99 -1.21 3.31
CA ILE A 147 -18.15 -1.67 1.92
C ILE A 147 -18.60 -3.14 1.99
N GLU A 148 -19.90 -3.35 2.25
CA GLU A 148 -20.63 -4.60 1.95
C GLU A 148 -21.60 -4.34 0.82
#